data_AF-A0AAJ6F4N5-F1
#
_entry.id   AF-A0AAJ6F4N5-F1
#
_cell.length_a   1.000
_cell.length_b   1.000
_cell.length_c   1.000
_cell.angle_alpha   90.00
_cell.angle_beta   90.00
_cell.angle_gamma   90.00
#
_symmetry.space_group_name_H-M   'P 1'
#
loop_
_entity.id
_entity.type
_entity.pdbx_description
1 polymer ?
#
loop_
_entity_poly.entity_id
_entity_poly.type
_entity_poly.pdbx_seq_one_letter_code
_entity_poly.pdbx_strand_id
1 'polypeptide(L)'
;MSFQSQRIRAVTRVGFVSLAAAMLLWPAVSTAAPDPDRIAVNVDQAKLVKLPTGIATIVVGNPLIADVTLQNGGVVVVTGKGYGATNFIALDRTGQVLVDRQIQVEGPTDQLVTVYRGVDRETYSCMPVCQRRITLGDGETYFKATMDQAGTLSSQASGSSAAAAKPTN
;
A
#
# COMPACT_ATOMS: atom_id res chain seq x y z
N MET A 1 -17.51 12.99 -87.19
CA MET A 1 -16.61 12.36 -86.21
C MET A 1 -17.31 12.44 -84.86
N SER A 2 -18.19 11.51 -84.48
CA SER A 2 -17.98 10.09 -84.11
C SER A 2 -17.44 9.93 -82.67
N PHE A 3 -18.40 9.65 -81.77
CA PHE A 3 -18.37 8.73 -80.62
C PHE A 3 -17.58 9.03 -79.32
N GLN A 4 -18.36 8.96 -78.22
CA GLN A 4 -18.11 8.37 -76.89
C GLN A 4 -17.08 9.06 -75.96
N SER A 5 -17.28 9.16 -74.64
CA SER A 5 -17.93 8.21 -73.75
C SER A 5 -18.65 8.83 -72.55
N GLN A 6 -19.77 8.18 -72.22
CA GLN A 6 -20.48 8.22 -70.95
C GLN A 6 -19.57 7.94 -69.74
N ARG A 7 -19.91 8.45 -68.54
CA ARG A 7 -20.37 7.64 -67.40
C ARG A 7 -21.18 8.47 -66.39
N ILE A 8 -22.49 8.24 -66.43
CA ILE A 8 -23.39 7.88 -65.32
C ILE A 8 -23.60 8.89 -64.17
N ARG A 9 -24.87 9.31 -64.12
CA ARG A 9 -25.62 9.99 -63.06
C ARG A 9 -25.62 9.23 -61.72
N ALA A 10 -25.66 9.96 -60.61
CA ALA A 10 -26.61 9.68 -59.54
C ALA A 10 -26.82 10.95 -58.68
N VAL A 11 -27.93 11.64 -58.95
CA VAL A 11 -28.55 12.58 -58.02
C VAL A 11 -29.40 11.75 -57.08
N THR A 12 -29.24 11.82 -55.75
CA THR A 12 -30.41 11.91 -54.85
C THR A 12 -30.06 12.41 -53.45
N ARG A 13 -30.93 13.32 -53.00
CA ARG A 13 -31.11 13.96 -51.70
C ARG A 13 -31.14 12.97 -50.53
N VAL A 14 -30.57 13.34 -49.37
CA VAL A 14 -30.97 13.12 -47.94
C VAL A 14 -29.79 13.70 -47.15
N GLY A 15 -29.87 14.48 -46.07
CA GLY A 15 -30.92 14.88 -45.14
C GLY A 15 -30.17 15.49 -43.94
N PHE A 16 -30.69 16.60 -43.43
CA PHE A 16 -30.16 17.43 -42.33
C PHE A 16 -30.17 16.70 -40.96
N VAL A 17 -29.48 15.57 -40.78
CA VAL A 17 -29.56 14.74 -39.56
C VAL A 17 -28.18 14.26 -39.04
N SER A 18 -27.16 15.12 -39.02
CA SER A 18 -25.81 14.67 -38.61
C SER A 18 -25.15 15.46 -37.47
N LEU A 19 -25.84 16.37 -36.79
CA LEU A 19 -25.26 17.11 -35.65
C LEU A 19 -25.68 16.64 -34.25
N ALA A 20 -26.45 15.55 -34.12
CA ALA A 20 -26.89 15.01 -32.82
C ALA A 20 -26.13 13.74 -32.37
N ALA A 21 -25.20 13.22 -33.17
CA ALA A 21 -24.52 11.95 -32.88
C ALA A 21 -23.18 12.07 -32.12
N ALA A 22 -22.73 13.28 -31.79
CA ALA A 22 -21.40 13.51 -31.18
C ALA A 22 -21.38 13.57 -29.64
N MET A 23 -22.52 13.43 -28.94
CA MET A 23 -22.59 13.53 -27.47
C MET A 23 -22.58 12.20 -26.70
N LEU A 24 -22.45 11.05 -27.36
CA LEU A 24 -22.56 9.73 -26.70
C LEU A 24 -21.22 9.04 -26.38
N LEU A 25 -20.09 9.72 -26.50
CA LEU A 25 -18.77 9.17 -26.19
C LEU A 25 -18.16 9.88 -24.96
N TRP A 26 -18.89 9.88 -23.85
CA TRP A 26 -18.27 10.13 -22.54
C TRP A 26 -17.80 8.78 -21.99
N PRO A 27 -16.49 8.53 -21.83
CA PRO A 27 -16.04 7.33 -21.13
C PRO A 27 -16.54 7.42 -19.69
N ALA A 28 -17.45 6.52 -19.32
CA ALA A 28 -17.82 6.31 -17.93
C ALA A 28 -16.58 5.84 -17.18
N VAL A 29 -15.93 6.76 -16.46
CA VAL A 29 -14.82 6.44 -15.57
C VAL A 29 -15.42 5.68 -14.40
N SER A 30 -15.42 4.35 -14.49
CA SER A 30 -15.88 3.47 -13.41
C SER A 30 -14.81 3.47 -12.32
N THR A 31 -14.99 4.31 -11.30
CA THR A 31 -14.16 4.25 -10.08
C THR A 31 -14.58 3.02 -9.29
N ALA A 32 -13.73 2.00 -9.21
CA ALA A 32 -13.97 0.84 -8.36
C ALA A 32 -14.16 1.31 -6.90
N ALA A 33 -15.27 0.93 -6.28
CA ALA A 33 -15.53 1.25 -4.89
C ALA A 33 -14.49 0.55 -3.98
N PRO A 34 -14.07 1.18 -2.87
CA PRO A 34 -13.23 0.53 -1.87
C PRO A 34 -13.93 -0.74 -1.37
N ASP A 35 -13.27 -1.89 -1.49
CA ASP A 35 -13.76 -3.16 -0.95
C ASP A 35 -13.75 -3.08 0.59
N PRO A 36 -14.92 -3.05 1.27
CA PRO A 36 -14.98 -2.92 2.73
C PRO A 36 -14.41 -4.15 3.45
N ASP A 37 -14.23 -5.27 2.75
CA ASP A 37 -13.67 -6.50 3.31
C ASP A 37 -12.15 -6.58 3.18
N ARG A 38 -11.52 -5.61 2.47
CA ARG A 38 -10.08 -5.50 2.32
C ARG A 38 -9.51 -4.28 3.04
N ILE A 39 -8.51 -4.51 3.88
CA ILE A 39 -7.76 -3.48 4.58
C ILE A 39 -6.43 -3.28 3.86
N ALA A 40 -6.33 -2.19 3.09
CA ALA A 40 -5.05 -1.72 2.58
C ALA A 40 -4.30 -0.96 3.67
N VAL A 41 -3.05 -1.37 3.92
CA VAL A 41 -2.09 -0.73 4.84
C VAL A 41 -0.73 -0.67 4.15
N ASN A 42 0.04 0.38 4.37
CA ASN A 42 1.39 0.49 3.82
C ASN A 42 2.42 -0.15 4.77
N VAL A 43 3.52 -0.67 4.21
CA VAL A 43 4.67 -1.12 5.02
C VAL A 43 5.15 0.03 5.90
N ASP A 44 5.52 -0.30 7.15
CA ASP A 44 5.94 0.63 8.20
C ASP A 44 4.83 1.59 8.69
N GLN A 45 3.57 1.35 8.33
CA GLN A 45 2.43 2.17 8.76
C GLN A 45 1.39 1.33 9.52
N ALA A 46 0.61 2.03 10.34
CA ALA A 46 -0.50 1.45 11.08
C ALA A 46 -1.82 2.07 10.67
N LYS A 47 -2.87 1.25 10.62
CA LYS A 47 -4.24 1.67 10.30
C LYS A 47 -5.19 1.22 11.39
N LEU A 48 -6.04 2.14 11.83
CA LEU A 48 -7.10 1.86 12.78
C LEU A 48 -8.32 1.30 12.06
N VAL A 49 -8.82 0.17 12.55
CA VAL A 49 -10.05 -0.46 12.04
C VAL A 49 -11.00 -0.66 13.22
N LYS A 50 -12.24 -0.25 13.06
CA LYS A 50 -13.28 -0.48 14.06
C LYS A 50 -13.87 -1.87 13.85
N LEU A 51 -13.97 -2.63 14.93
CA LEU A 51 -14.54 -3.97 14.95
C LEU A 51 -15.80 -4.00 15.81
N PRO A 52 -16.69 -5.00 15.60
CA PRO A 52 -17.81 -5.24 16.50
C PRO A 52 -17.34 -5.55 17.92
N THR A 53 -18.21 -5.29 18.88
CA THR A 53 -17.98 -5.62 20.29
C THR A 53 -17.98 -7.14 20.52
N GLY A 54 -17.33 -7.59 21.60
CA GLY A 54 -17.38 -9.00 22.01
C GLY A 54 -16.22 -9.87 21.49
N ILE A 55 -15.23 -9.26 20.83
CA ILE A 55 -14.00 -9.94 20.44
C ILE A 55 -13.18 -10.28 21.69
N ALA A 56 -12.74 -11.53 21.76
CA ALA A 56 -11.86 -12.04 22.81
C ALA A 56 -10.47 -12.38 22.26
N THR A 57 -10.39 -12.89 21.04
CA THR A 57 -9.16 -13.43 20.45
C THR A 57 -8.99 -12.94 19.03
N ILE A 58 -7.76 -12.60 18.64
CA ILE A 58 -7.40 -12.30 17.26
C ILE A 58 -6.36 -13.34 16.81
N VAL A 59 -6.58 -13.90 15.63
CA VAL A 59 -5.67 -14.83 14.96
C VAL A 59 -5.22 -14.18 13.66
N VAL A 60 -3.91 -14.05 13.47
CA VAL A 60 -3.31 -13.48 12.26
C VAL A 60 -2.74 -14.61 11.42
N GLY A 61 -3.02 -14.61 10.12
CA GLY A 61 -2.53 -15.65 9.20
C GLY A 61 -1.00 -15.64 9.08
N ASN A 62 -0.42 -14.47 8.79
CA ASN A 62 1.04 -14.30 8.72
C ASN A 62 1.50 -13.00 9.43
N PRO A 63 2.05 -13.10 10.66
CA PRO A 63 2.52 -11.94 11.43
C PRO A 63 3.78 -11.27 10.85
N LEU A 64 4.45 -11.88 9.87
CA LEU A 64 5.57 -11.26 9.16
C LEU A 64 5.11 -10.25 8.10
N ILE A 65 3.88 -10.40 7.60
CA ILE A 65 3.29 -9.50 6.59
C ILE A 65 2.55 -8.36 7.31
N ALA A 66 1.66 -8.69 8.24
CA ALA A 66 0.93 -7.69 9.01
C ALA A 66 0.69 -8.18 10.44
N ASP A 67 0.59 -7.26 11.38
CA ASP A 67 0.30 -7.53 12.78
C ASP A 67 -0.97 -6.82 13.20
N VAL A 68 -1.75 -7.40 14.10
CA VAL A 68 -3.03 -6.85 14.53
C VAL A 68 -3.11 -6.87 16.05
N THR A 69 -3.26 -5.70 16.65
CA THR A 69 -3.41 -5.57 18.11
C THR A 69 -4.78 -5.02 18.45
N LEU A 70 -5.45 -5.64 19.42
CA LEU A 70 -6.73 -5.18 19.94
C LEU A 70 -6.50 -4.07 20.97
N GLN A 71 -7.14 -2.94 20.76
CA GLN A 71 -7.21 -1.83 21.70
C GLN A 71 -8.56 -1.82 22.40
N ASN A 72 -8.61 -1.19 23.57
CA ASN A 72 -9.85 -1.00 24.30
C ASN A 72 -10.88 -0.22 23.45
N GLY A 73 -12.15 -0.59 23.56
CA GLY A 73 -13.24 0.07 22.82
C GLY A 73 -13.52 -0.48 21.42
N GLY A 74 -13.07 -1.70 21.10
CA GLY A 74 -13.39 -2.37 19.84
C GLY A 74 -12.64 -1.80 18.63
N VAL A 75 -11.48 -1.20 18.86
CA VAL A 75 -10.60 -0.70 17.80
C VAL A 75 -9.41 -1.66 17.69
N VAL A 76 -9.04 -2.03 16.47
CA VAL A 76 -7.79 -2.74 16.22
C VAL A 76 -6.81 -1.84 15.48
N VAL A 77 -5.54 -1.99 15.84
CA VAL A 77 -4.41 -1.38 15.14
C VAL A 77 -3.83 -2.46 14.25
N VAL A 78 -3.95 -2.28 12.94
CA VAL A 78 -3.33 -3.14 11.92
C VAL A 78 -2.04 -2.49 11.47
N THR A 79 -0.91 -3.17 11.64
CA THR A 79 0.42 -2.67 11.28
C THR A 79 0.98 -3.45 10.10
N GLY A 80 1.32 -2.78 9.01
CA GLY A 80 2.01 -3.39 7.87
C GLY A 80 3.48 -3.60 8.18
N LYS A 81 3.93 -4.86 8.20
CA LYS A 81 5.33 -5.25 8.48
C LYS A 81 6.10 -5.61 7.22
N GLY A 82 5.44 -6.23 6.24
CA GLY A 82 6.08 -6.66 5.01
C GLY A 82 5.10 -6.78 3.85
N TYR A 83 5.64 -6.73 2.63
CA TYR A 83 4.86 -6.79 1.40
C TYR A 83 4.09 -8.11 1.27
N GLY A 84 2.83 -8.02 0.84
CA GLY A 84 2.03 -9.19 0.52
C GLY A 84 0.58 -9.05 0.97
N ALA A 85 -0.15 -10.16 0.90
CA ALA A 85 -1.51 -10.26 1.39
C ALA A 85 -1.57 -11.28 2.51
N THR A 86 -2.28 -10.94 3.59
CA THR A 86 -2.62 -11.86 4.67
C THR A 86 -4.05 -11.59 5.14
N ASN A 87 -4.50 -12.19 6.22
CA ASN A 87 -5.78 -11.91 6.84
C ASN A 87 -5.67 -11.99 8.36
N PHE A 88 -6.70 -11.49 9.03
CA PHE A 88 -6.90 -11.78 10.44
C PHE A 88 -8.34 -12.22 10.68
N ILE A 89 -8.50 -13.04 11.70
CA ILE A 89 -9.77 -13.59 12.14
C ILE A 89 -9.96 -13.18 13.59
N ALA A 90 -11.10 -12.55 13.90
CA ALA A 90 -11.48 -12.21 15.25
C ALA A 90 -12.56 -13.14 15.77
N LEU A 91 -12.33 -13.71 16.96
CA LEU A 91 -13.21 -14.66 17.61
C LEU A 91 -13.81 -14.06 18.88
N ASP A 92 -15.02 -14.48 19.21
CA ASP A 92 -15.64 -14.20 20.51
C ASP A 92 -15.12 -15.15 21.62
N ARG A 93 -15.72 -15.07 22.81
CA ARG A 93 -15.36 -15.96 23.94
C ARG A 93 -15.82 -17.42 23.75
N THR A 94 -16.77 -17.66 22.84
CA THR A 94 -17.29 -19.00 22.53
C THR A 94 -16.51 -19.68 21.40
N GLY A 95 -15.59 -18.97 20.75
CA GLY A 95 -14.81 -19.43 19.61
C GLY A 95 -15.51 -19.20 18.26
N GLN A 96 -16.63 -18.47 18.24
CA GLN A 96 -17.31 -18.08 17.02
C GLN A 96 -16.52 -17.00 16.28
N VAL A 97 -16.39 -17.15 14.95
CA VAL A 97 -15.82 -16.12 14.09
C VAL A 97 -16.78 -14.94 13.97
N LEU A 98 -16.35 -13.79 14.46
CA LEU A 98 -17.09 -12.53 14.33
C LEU A 98 -16.66 -11.75 13.08
N VAL A 99 -15.37 -11.82 12.74
CA VAL A 99 -14.79 -11.08 11.63
C VAL A 99 -13.70 -11.91 10.97
N ASP A 100 -13.70 -11.92 9.64
CA ASP A 100 -12.58 -12.35 8.80
C ASP A 100 -12.36 -11.25 7.74
N ARG A 101 -11.14 -10.74 7.64
CA ARG A 101 -10.78 -9.63 6.76
C ARG A 101 -9.42 -9.83 6.14
N GLN A 102 -9.32 -9.54 4.85
CA GLN A 102 -8.05 -9.57 4.13
C GLN A 102 -7.27 -8.28 4.39
N ILE A 103 -6.00 -8.41 4.72
CA ILE A 103 -5.03 -7.32 4.81
C ILE A 103 -4.15 -7.35 3.56
N GLN A 104 -4.16 -6.27 2.80
CA GLN A 104 -3.22 -6.04 1.70
C GLN A 104 -2.16 -5.06 2.20
N VAL A 105 -0.91 -5.50 2.21
CA VAL A 105 0.23 -4.65 2.57
C VAL A 105 0.89 -4.15 1.30
N GLU A 106 0.86 -2.84 1.12
CA GLU A 106 1.37 -2.12 -0.03
C GLU A 106 2.68 -1.41 0.29
N GLY A 107 3.40 -0.98 -0.74
CA GLY A 107 4.64 -0.23 -0.54
C GLY A 107 4.44 1.09 0.22
N PRO A 108 5.52 1.65 0.79
CA PRO A 108 5.42 2.92 1.51
C PRO A 108 4.94 4.04 0.59
N THR A 109 4.16 4.96 1.13
CA THR A 109 3.69 6.17 0.43
C THR A 109 4.61 7.38 0.57
N ASP A 110 5.69 7.25 1.34
CA ASP A 110 6.69 8.30 1.53
C ASP A 110 7.38 8.66 0.20
N GLN A 111 7.99 9.85 0.13
CA GLN A 111 8.84 10.26 -0.99
C GLN A 111 10.13 9.42 -1.00
N LEU A 112 10.02 8.22 -1.57
CA LEU A 112 11.11 7.26 -1.68
C LEU A 112 11.76 7.33 -3.05
N VAL A 113 13.08 7.23 -3.06
CA VAL A 113 13.88 7.04 -4.26
C VAL A 113 14.58 5.69 -4.16
N THR A 114 14.35 4.84 -5.15
CA THR A 114 15.02 3.55 -5.25
C THR A 114 16.06 3.60 -6.37
N VAL A 115 17.30 3.25 -6.03
CA VAL A 115 18.42 3.19 -6.97
C VAL A 115 18.78 1.73 -7.21
N TYR A 116 18.80 1.32 -8.48
CA TYR A 116 19.23 -0.02 -8.88
C TYR A 116 20.64 0.03 -9.49
N ARG A 117 21.56 -0.77 -8.95
CA ARG A 117 22.94 -0.94 -9.44
C ARG A 117 23.14 -2.40 -9.82
N GLY A 118 22.71 -2.76 -11.03
CA GLY A 118 22.63 -4.16 -11.44
C GLY A 118 21.52 -4.88 -10.67
N VAL A 119 21.88 -5.90 -9.88
CA VAL A 119 20.94 -6.65 -9.02
C VAL A 119 20.75 -6.01 -7.65
N ASP A 120 21.62 -5.07 -7.27
CA ASP A 120 21.56 -4.42 -5.97
C ASP A 120 20.55 -3.27 -5.99
N ARG A 121 19.69 -3.25 -4.97
CA ARG A 121 18.69 -2.21 -4.76
C ARG A 121 19.01 -1.40 -3.51
N GLU A 122 19.00 -0.08 -3.62
CA GLU A 122 19.18 0.83 -2.48
C GLU A 122 17.96 1.75 -2.38
N THR A 123 17.38 1.87 -1.18
CA THR A 123 16.22 2.74 -0.96
C THR A 123 16.60 3.97 -0.13
N TYR A 124 16.13 5.14 -0.55
CA TYR A 124 16.37 6.42 0.09
C TYR A 124 15.05 7.11 0.42
N SER A 125 14.99 7.81 1.56
CA SER A 125 13.90 8.73 1.91
C SER A 125 14.37 10.16 1.67
N CYS A 126 13.71 10.89 0.78
CA CYS A 126 14.19 12.18 0.29
C CYS A 126 13.25 13.31 0.70
N MET A 127 13.56 13.99 1.81
CA MET A 127 12.84 15.18 2.27
C MET A 127 13.78 16.12 3.07
N PRO A 128 14.29 17.24 2.53
CA PRO A 128 14.58 17.57 1.12
C PRO A 128 15.92 16.95 0.62
N VAL A 129 16.74 16.42 1.53
CA VAL A 129 17.98 15.68 1.22
C VAL A 129 17.71 14.19 1.38
N CYS A 130 18.22 13.38 0.47
CA CYS A 130 18.07 11.93 0.51
C CYS A 130 18.89 11.30 1.65
N GLN A 131 18.20 10.61 2.55
CA GLN A 131 18.78 9.82 3.63
C GLN A 131 18.59 8.33 3.34
N ARG A 132 19.55 7.51 3.75
CA ARG A 132 19.49 6.05 3.59
C ARG A 132 18.33 5.49 4.42
N ARG A 133 17.46 4.72 3.79
CA ARG A 133 16.35 3.99 4.42
C ARG A 133 16.53 2.51 4.12
N ILE A 134 16.39 1.66 5.13
CA ILE A 134 16.35 0.21 4.91
C ILE A 134 14.93 -0.17 4.51
N THR A 135 14.76 -0.85 3.37
CA THR A 135 13.48 -1.40 2.94
C THR A 135 13.62 -2.87 2.56
N LEU A 136 12.60 -3.67 2.83
CA LEU A 136 12.61 -5.11 2.50
C LEU A 136 12.87 -5.34 1.01
N GLY A 137 13.96 -6.05 0.70
CA GLY A 137 14.42 -6.32 -0.66
C GLY A 137 15.57 -5.41 -1.14
N ASP A 138 16.13 -4.56 -0.28
CA ASP A 138 17.38 -3.85 -0.58
C ASP A 138 18.57 -4.83 -0.59
N GLY A 139 19.62 -4.49 -1.34
CA GLY A 139 20.81 -5.33 -1.51
C GLY A 139 21.51 -5.63 -0.18
N GLU A 140 22.06 -6.83 -0.05
CA GLU A 140 22.58 -7.37 1.22
C GLU A 140 23.63 -6.45 1.85
N THR A 141 24.60 -5.96 1.06
CA THR A 141 25.66 -5.07 1.54
C THR A 141 25.10 -3.75 2.07
N TYR A 142 24.13 -3.16 1.37
CA TYR A 142 23.47 -1.92 1.78
C TYR A 142 22.65 -2.11 3.07
N PHE A 143 21.87 -3.21 3.13
CA PHE A 143 21.05 -3.58 4.28
C PHE A 143 21.93 -3.77 5.52
N LYS A 144 22.96 -4.62 5.42
CA LYS A 144 23.85 -4.94 6.54
C LYS A 144 24.61 -3.71 7.06
N ALA A 145 25.20 -2.92 6.16
CA ALA A 145 25.94 -1.73 6.57
C ALA A 145 25.06 -0.72 7.32
N THR A 146 23.82 -0.51 6.85
CA THR A 146 22.89 0.43 7.48
C THR A 146 22.38 -0.10 8.83
N MET A 147 22.13 -1.41 8.95
CA MET A 147 21.76 -2.05 10.23
C MET A 147 22.90 -1.98 11.26
N ASP A 148 24.14 -2.23 10.84
CA ASP A 148 25.31 -2.18 11.74
C ASP A 148 25.53 -0.75 12.28
N GLN A 149 25.33 0.27 11.44
CA GLN A 149 25.35 1.69 11.86
C GLN A 149 24.23 1.99 12.88
N ALA A 150 23.00 1.58 12.59
CA ALA A 150 21.86 1.79 13.49
C ALA A 150 22.04 1.06 14.84
N GLY A 151 22.57 -0.16 14.83
CA GLY A 151 22.88 -0.93 16.03
C GLY A 151 23.98 -0.29 16.88
N THR A 152 25.02 0.25 16.24
CA THR A 152 26.08 1.00 16.92
C THR A 152 25.51 2.26 17.59
N LEU A 153 24.67 3.02 16.89
CA LEU A 153 24.01 4.20 17.46
C LEU A 153 23.09 3.84 18.63
N SER A 154 22.29 2.78 18.48
CA SER A 154 21.38 2.30 19.53
C SER A 154 22.12 1.83 20.79
N SER A 155 23.24 1.10 20.63
CA SER A 155 24.05 0.64 21.76
C SER A 155 24.74 1.80 22.50
N GLN A 156 25.19 2.84 21.79
CA GLN A 156 25.72 4.06 22.40
C GLN A 156 24.64 4.87 23.12
N ALA A 157 23.43 4.96 22.53
CA ALA A 157 22.30 5.65 23.14
C ALA A 157 21.84 4.95 24.44
N SER A 158 21.77 3.62 24.43
CA SER A 158 21.37 2.83 25.61
C SER A 158 22.47 2.72 26.69
N GLY A 159 23.75 2.80 26.31
CA GLY A 159 24.88 2.89 27.25
C GLY A 159 24.95 4.23 28.02
N SER A 160 24.38 5.30 27.47
CA SER A 160 24.38 6.63 28.09
C SER A 160 23.35 6.77 29.22
N SER A 161 22.30 5.94 29.24
CA SER A 161 21.30 5.89 30.30
C SER A 161 21.78 5.26 31.61
N ALA A 162 22.89 4.50 31.59
CA ALA A 162 23.43 3.83 32.79
C ALA A 162 24.38 4.72 33.63
N ALA A 163 24.90 5.82 33.07
CA ALA A 163 25.86 6.69 33.74
C ALA A 163 25.23 7.78 34.63
N ALA A 164 23.91 8.00 34.55
CA ALA A 164 23.20 9.06 35.29
C ALA A 164 22.61 8.61 36.64
N ALA A 165 22.74 7.33 37.02
CA ALA A 165 22.07 6.74 38.18
C ALA A 165 23.05 6.22 39.26
N LYS A 166 24.13 6.95 39.56
CA LYS A 166 24.90 6.70 40.79
C LYS A 166 24.53 7.75 41.85
N PRO A 167 23.74 7.40 42.89
CA PRO A 167 23.54 8.30 44.02
C PRO A 167 24.86 8.40 44.78
N THR A 168 25.36 9.62 44.91
CA THR A 168 26.40 9.99 45.88
C THR A 168 25.84 9.75 47.27
N ASN A 169 26.40 8.76 47.97
CA ASN A 169 26.28 8.61 49.42
C ASN A 169 27.46 9.31 50.08
#